data_AF-A0A5C7PWU1-F1
#
_entry.id   AF-A0A5C7PWU1-F1
#
_cell.length_a   1.000
_cell.length_b   1.000
_cell.length_c   1.000
_cell.angle_alpha   90.00
_cell.angle_beta   90.00
_cell.angle_gamma   90.00
#
_symmetry.space_group_name_H-M   'P 1'
#
loop_
_entity.id
_entity.type
_entity.pdbx_description
1 polymer ?
#
loop_
_entity_poly.entity_id
_entity_poly.type
_entity_poly.pdbx_seq_one_letter_code
_entity_poly.pdbx_strand_id
1 'polypeptide(L)'
;MVEWYHGTNSRFTDWLFPPPLPRDKEGLRPHSAVFLTSDRTLARGAGGHLCSAQLQPDCRVLDLRNLSAESDALRKAVGASELGGHCMWTRSVVDWCVGWNSGETMRFAPDDSAFSARLAQLLPAAKLAMAGSRLPKHQQAWNELQNLTRDWIELIAVTGRELGYDALLANEVDQHRPGPPVSCPLLIALNAKALTPPRWISGSGRR
;
A
#
# COMPACT_ATOMS: atom_id res chain seq x y z
N MET A 1 4.06 23.44 -2.21
CA MET A 1 3.12 22.31 -2.16
C MET A 1 3.81 21.09 -2.75
N VAL A 2 3.71 19.94 -2.09
CA VAL A 2 4.31 18.68 -2.56
C VAL A 2 3.47 18.13 -3.72
N GLU A 3 4.13 17.68 -4.77
CA GLU A 3 3.49 16.98 -5.88
C GLU A 3 3.56 15.46 -5.65
N TRP A 4 2.42 14.80 -5.78
CA TRP A 4 2.27 13.36 -5.60
C TRP A 4 1.99 12.70 -6.95
N TYR A 5 2.68 11.61 -7.24
CA TYR A 5 2.63 10.91 -8.52
C TYR A 5 1.95 9.56 -8.38
N HIS A 6 1.13 9.22 -9.37
CA HIS A 6 0.50 7.91 -9.52
C HIS A 6 0.87 7.33 -10.88
N GLY A 7 1.52 6.16 -10.86
CA GLY A 7 1.81 5.37 -12.05
C GLY A 7 0.71 4.35 -12.32
N THR A 8 0.30 4.23 -13.56
CA THR A 8 -0.77 3.31 -13.98
C THR A 8 -0.70 3.02 -15.47
N ASN A 9 -1.35 1.93 -15.90
CA ASN A 9 -1.54 1.62 -17.32
C ASN A 9 -2.88 2.16 -17.86
N SER A 10 -3.75 2.71 -17.01
CA SER A 10 -5.08 3.19 -17.39
C SER A 10 -5.18 4.70 -17.26
N ARG A 11 -5.74 5.37 -18.28
CA ARG A 11 -6.10 6.80 -18.19
C ARG A 11 -7.50 6.98 -17.64
N PHE A 12 -7.71 8.08 -16.91
CA PHE A 12 -8.97 8.45 -16.29
C PHE A 12 -9.04 9.97 -16.13
N THR A 13 -10.25 10.49 -15.95
CA THR A 13 -10.54 11.92 -15.73
C THR A 13 -10.63 12.27 -14.25
N ASP A 14 -11.08 11.31 -13.43
CA ASP A 14 -11.41 11.51 -12.03
C ASP A 14 -10.87 10.36 -11.18
N TRP A 15 -10.50 10.68 -9.94
CA TRP A 15 -10.16 9.67 -8.94
C TRP A 15 -11.43 8.93 -8.50
N LEU A 16 -11.37 7.61 -8.50
CA LEU A 16 -12.46 6.76 -8.01
C LEU A 16 -12.03 6.06 -6.72
N PHE A 17 -12.98 5.94 -5.79
CA PHE A 17 -12.81 5.30 -4.49
C PHE A 17 -14.01 4.36 -4.26
N PRO A 18 -13.88 3.04 -4.48
CA PRO A 18 -12.66 2.32 -4.84
C PRO A 18 -12.18 2.60 -6.28
N PRO A 19 -10.86 2.55 -6.56
CA PRO A 19 -10.35 2.56 -7.92
C PRO A 19 -10.78 1.28 -8.68
N PRO A 20 -10.97 1.35 -10.01
CA PRO A 20 -11.26 0.17 -10.82
C PRO A 20 -10.15 -0.88 -10.71
N LEU A 21 -10.51 -2.16 -10.57
CA LEU A 21 -9.54 -3.25 -10.53
C LEU A 21 -8.88 -3.43 -11.91
N PRO A 22 -7.54 -3.33 -12.02
CA PRO A 22 -6.84 -3.61 -13.27
C PRO A 22 -7.04 -5.06 -13.73
N ARG A 23 -7.13 -5.29 -15.04
CA ARG A 23 -7.34 -6.65 -15.60
C ARG A 23 -6.24 -7.64 -15.21
N ASP A 24 -5.00 -7.17 -15.10
CA ASP A 24 -3.84 -7.96 -14.66
C ASP A 24 -3.87 -8.33 -13.17
N LYS A 25 -4.84 -7.79 -12.41
CA LYS A 25 -5.09 -8.11 -10.99
C LYS A 25 -6.41 -8.84 -10.78
N GLU A 26 -7.00 -9.40 -11.84
CA GLU A 26 -8.21 -10.22 -11.74
C GLU A 26 -7.96 -11.42 -10.80
N GLY A 27 -8.86 -11.62 -9.83
CA GLY A 27 -8.70 -12.61 -8.75
C GLY A 27 -7.94 -12.13 -7.51
N LEU A 28 -7.38 -10.91 -7.53
CA LEU A 28 -6.83 -10.25 -6.35
C LEU A 28 -7.88 -9.34 -5.70
N ARG A 29 -7.88 -9.27 -4.37
CA ARG A 29 -8.82 -8.44 -3.60
C ARG A 29 -8.61 -6.95 -3.90
N PRO A 30 -9.63 -6.13 -4.21
CA PRO A 30 -9.43 -4.71 -4.53
C PRO A 30 -8.98 -3.91 -3.30
N HIS A 31 -8.43 -2.72 -3.55
CA HIS A 31 -8.26 -1.70 -2.50
C HIS A 31 -9.30 -0.60 -2.67
N SER A 32 -9.71 0.05 -1.59
CA SER A 32 -10.57 1.22 -1.64
C SER A 32 -9.81 2.55 -1.68
N ALA A 33 -8.52 2.54 -1.37
CA ALA A 33 -7.64 3.71 -1.41
C ALA A 33 -6.89 3.86 -2.75
N VAL A 34 -6.41 5.09 -3.01
CA VAL A 34 -5.49 5.42 -4.10
C VAL A 34 -4.11 5.70 -3.52
N PHE A 35 -3.08 5.08 -4.10
CA PHE A 35 -1.69 5.17 -3.63
C PHE A 35 -0.88 6.07 -4.56
N LEU A 36 -0.17 7.03 -3.97
CA LEU A 36 0.70 7.97 -4.67
C LEU A 36 2.04 8.08 -3.94
N THR A 37 3.08 8.50 -4.65
CA THR A 37 4.39 8.77 -4.04
C THR A 37 4.95 10.09 -4.56
N SER A 38 5.71 10.82 -3.75
CA SER A 38 6.46 11.99 -4.25
C SER A 38 7.73 11.56 -4.99
N ASP A 39 8.11 10.29 -4.94
CA ASP A 39 9.24 9.73 -5.69
C ASP A 39 8.79 9.34 -7.10
N ARG A 40 9.21 10.14 -8.08
CA ARG A 40 8.83 9.94 -9.49
C ARG A 40 9.37 8.64 -10.08
N THR A 41 10.50 8.12 -9.59
CA THR A 41 11.09 6.86 -10.07
C THR A 41 10.23 5.69 -9.63
N LEU A 42 9.84 5.66 -8.36
CA LEU A 42 8.93 4.64 -7.82
C LEU A 42 7.60 4.66 -8.55
N ALA A 43 6.99 5.85 -8.72
CA ALA A 43 5.72 5.98 -9.44
C ALA A 43 5.81 5.44 -10.88
N ARG A 44 6.90 5.70 -11.61
CA ARG A 44 7.10 5.17 -12.98
C ARG A 44 7.20 3.64 -13.02
N GLY A 45 7.57 2.99 -11.91
CA GLY A 45 7.60 1.53 -11.81
C GLY A 45 6.22 0.89 -11.81
N ALA A 46 5.17 1.63 -11.42
CA ALA A 46 3.81 1.10 -11.28
C ALA A 46 3.00 1.05 -12.58
N GLY A 47 3.44 1.72 -13.66
CA GLY A 47 2.75 1.67 -14.95
C GLY A 47 3.35 2.56 -16.04
N GLY A 48 2.86 2.38 -17.27
CA GLY A 48 3.34 3.07 -18.47
C GLY A 48 2.88 4.53 -18.60
N HIS A 49 1.95 4.98 -17.76
CA HIS A 49 1.50 6.37 -17.69
C HIS A 49 1.71 6.93 -16.29
N LEU A 50 1.90 8.25 -16.23
CA LEU A 50 2.12 8.99 -15.00
C LEU A 50 1.17 10.17 -14.95
N CYS A 51 0.46 10.32 -13.84
CA CYS A 51 -0.27 11.52 -13.50
C CYS A 51 0.19 12.05 -12.14
N SER A 52 -0.09 13.31 -11.87
CA SER A 52 0.15 13.92 -10.58
C SER A 52 -1.10 14.55 -9.98
N ALA A 53 -1.10 14.70 -8.66
CA ALA A 53 -2.08 15.43 -7.89
C ALA A 53 -1.41 16.11 -6.69
N GLN A 54 -2.15 16.97 -6.03
CA GLN A 54 -1.80 17.59 -4.76
C GLN A 54 -2.87 17.26 -3.74
N LEU A 55 -2.50 17.29 -2.46
CA LEU A 55 -3.48 17.24 -1.37
C LEU A 55 -4.35 18.49 -1.39
N GLN A 56 -5.65 18.36 -1.16
CA GLN A 56 -6.50 19.54 -0.95
C GLN A 56 -6.15 20.21 0.40
N PRO A 57 -6.25 21.55 0.51
CA PRO A 57 -5.85 22.27 1.73
C PRO A 57 -6.64 21.90 3.00
N ASP A 58 -7.87 21.43 2.85
CA ASP A 58 -8.79 21.06 3.94
C ASP A 58 -8.78 19.56 4.27
N CYS A 59 -7.82 18.82 3.71
CA CYS A 59 -7.65 17.39 3.98
C CYS A 59 -7.20 17.15 5.41
N ARG A 60 -7.89 16.24 6.10
CA ARG A 60 -7.40 15.71 7.37
C ARG A 60 -6.40 14.58 7.09
N VAL A 61 -5.13 14.88 7.26
CA VAL A 61 -4.03 13.95 6.96
C VAL A 61 -3.43 13.42 8.26
N LEU A 62 -3.28 12.10 8.36
CA LEU A 62 -2.55 11.46 9.45
C LEU A 62 -1.16 11.05 8.97
N ASP A 63 -0.10 11.54 9.62
CA ASP A 63 1.27 11.10 9.37
C ASP A 63 1.66 9.94 10.28
N LEU A 64 1.79 8.74 9.71
CA LEU A 64 2.08 7.51 10.42
C LEU A 64 3.55 7.35 10.79
N ARG A 65 4.42 8.19 10.22
CA ARG A 65 5.87 8.21 10.49
C ARG A 65 6.21 8.93 11.80
N ASN A 66 5.23 9.61 12.39
CA ASN A 66 5.40 10.33 13.64
C ASN A 66 4.81 9.54 14.81
N LEU A 67 5.47 9.58 15.96
CA LEU A 67 4.91 9.12 17.22
C LEU A 67 3.87 10.13 17.69
N SER A 68 2.59 9.88 17.38
CA SER A 68 1.46 10.70 17.81
C SER A 68 0.35 9.85 18.43
N ALA A 69 -0.51 10.49 19.23
CA ALA A 69 -1.68 9.83 19.82
C ALA A 69 -2.65 9.34 18.73
N GLU A 70 -2.76 10.07 17.63
CA GLU A 70 -3.57 9.74 16.48
C GLU A 70 -3.05 8.52 15.72
N SER A 71 -1.72 8.44 15.51
CA SER A 71 -1.09 7.28 14.87
C SER A 71 -1.22 6.04 15.76
N ASP A 72 -1.08 6.20 17.08
CA ASP A 72 -1.30 5.12 18.04
C ASP A 72 -2.77 4.67 18.11
N ALA A 73 -3.73 5.60 17.95
CA ALA A 73 -5.15 5.28 17.87
C ALA A 73 -5.47 4.43 16.64
N LEU A 74 -4.91 4.78 15.46
CA LEU A 74 -5.03 3.95 14.26
C LEU A 74 -4.42 2.57 14.48
N ARG A 75 -3.19 2.49 15.03
CA ARG A 75 -2.52 1.23 15.34
C ARG A 75 -3.38 0.33 16.23
N LYS A 76 -3.95 0.88 17.30
CA LYS A 76 -4.81 0.16 18.24
C LYS A 76 -6.07 -0.36 17.56
N ALA A 77 -6.72 0.47 16.74
CA ALA A 77 -7.92 0.07 16.00
C ALA A 77 -7.63 -1.05 14.99
N VAL A 78 -6.54 -0.93 14.22
CA VAL A 78 -6.06 -1.97 13.31
C VAL A 78 -5.75 -3.26 14.08
N GLY A 79 -5.00 -3.17 15.18
CA GLY A 79 -4.60 -4.30 16.02
C GLY A 79 -5.75 -5.01 16.74
N ALA A 80 -6.90 -4.34 16.92
CA ALA A 80 -8.08 -4.95 17.52
C ALA A 80 -8.88 -5.84 16.54
N SER A 81 -8.58 -5.79 15.24
CA SER A 81 -9.17 -6.67 14.24
C SER A 81 -8.55 -8.08 14.26
N GLU A 82 -9.26 -9.07 13.72
CA GLU A 82 -8.76 -10.46 13.61
C GLU A 82 -7.40 -10.52 12.88
N LEU A 83 -7.30 -9.90 11.70
CA LEU A 83 -6.06 -9.89 10.94
C LEU A 83 -4.96 -9.07 11.62
N GLY A 84 -5.29 -7.88 12.14
CA GLY A 84 -4.31 -6.98 12.74
C GLY A 84 -3.73 -7.50 14.05
N GLY A 85 -4.48 -8.32 14.79
CA GLY A 85 -3.99 -9.00 16.00
C GLY A 85 -2.87 -10.00 15.73
N HIS A 86 -2.74 -10.47 14.48
CA HIS A 86 -1.67 -11.36 14.04
C HIS A 86 -0.46 -10.64 13.42
N CYS A 87 -0.49 -9.30 13.36
CA CYS A 87 0.58 -8.52 12.76
C CYS A 87 1.53 -7.94 13.82
N MET A 88 2.83 -8.18 13.69
CA MET A 88 3.84 -7.65 14.62
C MET A 88 3.85 -6.12 14.67
N TRP A 89 3.54 -5.43 13.58
CA TRP A 89 3.53 -3.96 13.52
C TRP A 89 2.54 -3.33 14.50
N THR A 90 1.46 -4.04 14.85
CA THR A 90 0.41 -3.50 15.73
C THR A 90 0.75 -3.68 17.21
N ARG A 91 1.83 -4.38 17.57
CA ARG A 91 2.14 -4.74 18.97
C ARG A 91 2.60 -3.56 19.81
N SER A 92 3.37 -2.65 19.23
CA SER A 92 3.87 -1.47 19.92
C SER A 92 3.82 -0.23 19.02
N VAL A 93 3.66 0.94 19.64
CA VAL A 93 3.71 2.22 18.92
C VAL A 93 5.08 2.47 18.29
N VAL A 94 6.15 1.92 18.88
CA VAL A 94 7.52 2.03 18.37
C VAL A 94 7.67 1.22 17.09
N ASP A 95 7.27 -0.06 17.10
CA ASP A 95 7.38 -0.92 15.91
C ASP A 95 6.50 -0.41 14.77
N TRP A 96 5.30 0.08 15.09
CA TRP A 96 4.41 0.73 14.13
C TRP A 96 5.09 1.93 13.44
N CYS A 97 5.66 2.84 14.23
CA CYS A 97 6.34 4.02 13.72
C CYS A 97 7.62 3.65 12.93
N VAL A 98 8.43 2.72 13.43
CA VAL A 98 9.64 2.22 12.74
C VAL A 98 9.26 1.61 11.40
N GLY A 99 8.23 0.76 11.36
CA GLY A 99 7.75 0.13 10.14
C GLY A 99 7.25 1.14 9.11
N TRP A 100 6.52 2.18 9.53
CA TRP A 100 6.08 3.24 8.61
C TRP A 100 7.21 4.15 8.14
N ASN A 101 8.25 4.34 8.95
CA ASN A 101 9.44 5.07 8.56
C ASN A 101 10.30 4.27 7.57
N SER A 102 10.46 2.96 7.76
CA SER A 102 11.19 2.10 6.83
C SER A 102 10.42 1.82 5.54
N GLY A 103 9.08 1.87 5.61
CA GLY A 103 8.18 1.50 4.53
C GLY A 103 7.86 0.00 4.47
N GLU A 104 8.32 -0.78 5.45
CA GLU A 104 8.06 -2.23 5.54
C GLU A 104 6.62 -2.53 6.00
N THR A 105 5.91 -1.58 6.61
CA THR A 105 4.50 -1.80 7.06
C THR A 105 3.54 -2.06 5.89
N MET A 106 3.91 -1.75 4.64
CA MET A 106 3.14 -2.16 3.47
C MET A 106 3.14 -3.69 3.26
N ARG A 107 3.92 -4.44 4.05
CA ARG A 107 3.94 -5.90 4.09
C ARG A 107 3.41 -6.38 5.44
N PHE A 108 2.62 -7.46 5.41
CA PHE A 108 2.18 -8.11 6.63
C PHE A 108 3.38 -8.76 7.33
N ALA A 109 3.68 -8.34 8.57
CA ALA A 109 4.67 -8.98 9.43
C ALA A 109 3.98 -10.00 10.35
N PRO A 110 4.03 -11.30 10.05
CA PRO A 110 3.34 -12.32 10.83
C PRO A 110 3.93 -12.48 12.24
N ASP A 111 3.07 -12.72 13.21
CA ASP A 111 3.45 -13.17 14.56
C ASP A 111 3.83 -14.67 14.64
N ASP A 112 4.01 -15.19 15.85
CA ASP A 112 4.30 -16.61 16.11
C ASP A 112 3.03 -17.48 16.27
N SER A 113 1.85 -16.99 15.85
CA SER A 113 0.59 -17.72 16.01
C SER A 113 0.42 -18.85 14.99
N ALA A 114 -0.56 -19.73 15.23
CA ALA A 114 -0.92 -20.79 14.28
C ALA A 114 -1.41 -20.22 12.92
N PHE A 115 -2.06 -19.05 12.93
CA PHE A 115 -2.44 -18.34 11.72
C PHE A 115 -1.19 -18.04 10.87
N SER A 116 -0.17 -17.46 11.50
CA SER A 116 1.10 -17.12 10.87
C SER A 116 1.92 -18.33 10.44
N ALA A 117 1.87 -19.43 11.21
CA ALA A 117 2.50 -20.69 10.82
C ALA A 117 1.92 -21.25 9.52
N ARG A 118 0.61 -21.11 9.28
CA ARG A 118 -0.02 -21.50 8.01
C ARG A 118 0.49 -20.63 6.84
N LEU A 119 0.69 -19.34 7.05
CA LEU A 119 1.26 -18.46 6.02
C LEU A 119 2.69 -18.88 5.64
N ALA A 120 3.50 -19.27 6.63
CA ALA A 120 4.86 -19.74 6.39
C ALA A 120 4.90 -21.00 5.50
N GLN A 121 3.88 -21.88 5.59
CA GLN A 121 3.77 -23.07 4.75
C GLN A 121 3.52 -22.75 3.27
N LEU A 122 2.96 -21.57 2.95
CA LEU A 122 2.72 -21.13 1.57
C LEU A 122 4.00 -20.61 0.90
N LEU A 123 4.97 -20.11 1.67
CA LEU A 123 6.17 -19.44 1.16
C LEU A 123 6.98 -20.27 0.15
N PRO A 124 7.26 -21.57 0.38
CA PRO A 124 8.02 -22.36 -0.60
C PRO A 124 7.32 -22.45 -1.96
N ALA A 125 6.01 -22.72 -1.96
CA ALA A 125 5.21 -22.83 -3.18
C ALA A 125 5.08 -21.47 -3.90
N ALA A 126 4.89 -20.39 -3.15
CA ALA A 126 4.83 -19.04 -3.69
C ALA A 126 6.16 -18.61 -4.33
N LYS A 127 7.31 -18.93 -3.71
CA LYS A 127 8.64 -18.67 -4.28
C LYS A 127 8.83 -19.36 -5.63
N LEU A 128 8.30 -20.58 -5.80
CA LEU A 128 8.33 -21.27 -7.08
C LEU A 128 7.49 -20.57 -8.15
N ALA A 129 6.33 -20.01 -7.80
CA ALA A 129 5.54 -19.19 -8.71
C ALA A 129 6.27 -17.90 -9.11
N MET A 130 6.90 -17.21 -8.15
CA MET A 130 7.71 -16.02 -8.41
C MET A 130 8.91 -16.33 -9.34
N ALA A 131 9.49 -17.53 -9.24
CA ALA A 131 10.53 -18.02 -10.13
C ALA A 131 10.02 -18.50 -11.51
N GLY A 132 8.72 -18.33 -11.80
CA GLY A 132 8.12 -18.61 -13.11
C GLY A 132 7.34 -19.93 -13.22
N SER A 133 7.20 -20.70 -12.13
CA SER A 133 6.43 -21.95 -12.17
C SER A 133 4.94 -21.69 -12.38
N ARG A 134 4.34 -22.36 -13.38
CA ARG A 134 2.91 -22.22 -13.72
C ARG A 134 2.01 -23.31 -13.12
N LEU A 135 2.51 -24.11 -12.17
CA LEU A 135 1.70 -25.14 -11.53
C LEU A 135 0.58 -24.50 -10.70
N PRO A 136 -0.68 -25.00 -10.76
CA PRO A 136 -1.81 -24.41 -10.06
C PRO A 136 -1.58 -24.16 -8.57
N LYS A 137 -0.99 -25.15 -7.87
CA LYS A 137 -0.67 -25.03 -6.44
C LYS A 137 0.32 -23.90 -6.10
N HIS A 138 1.27 -23.61 -6.98
CA HIS A 138 2.25 -22.53 -6.77
C HIS A 138 1.58 -21.17 -6.99
N GLN A 139 0.78 -21.04 -8.04
CA GLN A 139 0.02 -19.83 -8.36
C GLN A 139 -1.02 -19.53 -7.27
N GLN A 140 -1.70 -20.56 -6.76
CA GLN A 140 -2.63 -20.41 -5.64
C GLN A 140 -1.93 -19.90 -4.38
N ALA A 141 -0.80 -20.50 -3.99
CA ALA A 141 -0.03 -20.04 -2.84
C ALA A 141 0.44 -18.59 -3.00
N TRP A 142 0.89 -18.22 -4.21
CA TRP A 142 1.27 -16.84 -4.51
C TRP A 142 0.09 -15.87 -4.42
N ASN A 143 -1.07 -16.22 -4.97
CA ASN A 143 -2.27 -15.40 -4.88
C ASN A 143 -2.78 -15.25 -3.43
N GLU A 144 -2.68 -16.30 -2.61
CA GLU A 144 -3.06 -16.24 -1.19
C GLU A 144 -2.16 -15.26 -0.41
N LEU A 145 -0.83 -15.30 -0.62
CA LEU A 145 0.09 -14.34 0.01
C LEU A 145 -0.09 -12.90 -0.51
N GLN A 146 -0.37 -12.74 -1.81
CA GLN A 146 -0.71 -11.43 -2.36
C GLN A 146 -1.99 -10.90 -1.72
N ASN A 147 -3.04 -11.71 -1.62
CA ASN A 147 -4.30 -11.30 -1.03
C ASN A 147 -4.18 -10.97 0.45
N LEU A 148 -3.35 -11.68 1.23
CA LEU A 148 -3.04 -11.31 2.61
C LEU A 148 -2.44 -9.90 2.70
N THR A 149 -1.43 -9.61 1.89
CA THR A 149 -0.82 -8.27 1.85
C THR A 149 -1.87 -7.21 1.48
N ARG A 150 -2.78 -7.56 0.56
CA ARG A 150 -3.84 -6.64 0.11
C ARG A 150 -4.89 -6.40 1.20
N ASP A 151 -5.29 -7.45 1.92
CA ASP A 151 -6.19 -7.35 3.07
C ASP A 151 -5.59 -6.49 4.19
N TRP A 152 -4.30 -6.67 4.44
CA TRP A 152 -3.58 -5.88 5.43
C TRP A 152 -3.58 -4.38 5.09
N ILE A 153 -3.22 -4.03 3.85
CA ILE A 153 -3.24 -2.63 3.39
C ILE A 153 -4.68 -2.07 3.41
N GLU A 154 -5.67 -2.87 2.99
CA GLU A 154 -7.06 -2.44 2.99
C GLU A 154 -7.59 -2.19 4.41
N LEU A 155 -7.26 -3.05 5.36
CA LEU A 155 -7.60 -2.86 6.77
C LEU A 155 -7.08 -1.53 7.30
N ILE A 156 -5.83 -1.16 6.98
CA ILE A 156 -5.24 0.14 7.39
C ILE A 156 -6.00 1.29 6.74
N ALA A 157 -6.29 1.20 5.44
CA ALA A 157 -6.98 2.25 4.70
C ALA A 157 -8.42 2.46 5.21
N VAL A 158 -9.18 1.38 5.40
CA VAL A 158 -10.54 1.40 5.92
C VAL A 158 -10.57 1.97 7.33
N THR A 159 -9.70 1.47 8.23
CA THR A 159 -9.63 1.97 9.60
C THR A 159 -9.26 3.46 9.63
N GLY A 160 -8.32 3.90 8.79
CA GLY A 160 -7.97 5.32 8.65
C GLY A 160 -9.16 6.18 8.24
N ARG A 161 -9.97 5.69 7.29
CA ARG A 161 -11.18 6.38 6.81
C ARG A 161 -12.26 6.42 7.89
N GLU A 162 -12.46 5.33 8.61
CA GLU A 162 -13.44 5.23 9.71
C GLU A 162 -13.09 6.16 10.89
N LEU A 163 -11.80 6.41 11.13
CA LEU A 163 -11.33 7.43 12.09
C LEU A 163 -11.44 8.88 11.56
N GLY A 164 -11.96 9.04 10.34
CA GLY A 164 -12.29 10.32 9.73
C GLY A 164 -11.11 11.03 9.07
N TYR A 165 -10.08 10.30 8.64
CA TYR A 165 -8.98 10.86 7.84
C TYR A 165 -9.28 10.80 6.35
N ASP A 166 -8.79 11.78 5.61
CA ASP A 166 -8.87 11.86 4.16
C ASP A 166 -7.67 11.20 3.49
N ALA A 167 -6.51 11.22 4.16
CA ALA A 167 -5.30 10.58 3.68
C ALA A 167 -4.35 10.16 4.81
N LEU A 168 -3.49 9.19 4.52
CA LEU A 168 -2.38 8.77 5.39
C LEU A 168 -1.05 9.10 4.69
N LEU A 169 -0.11 9.68 5.45
CA LEU A 169 1.28 9.84 5.04
C LEU A 169 2.13 8.75 5.70
N ALA A 170 2.96 8.13 4.87
CA ALA A 170 3.76 6.97 5.22
C ALA A 170 5.02 6.95 4.35
N ASN A 171 5.81 5.88 4.47
CA ASN A 171 6.76 5.50 3.44
C ASN A 171 6.42 4.10 2.89
N GLU A 172 6.94 3.80 1.71
CA GLU A 172 6.98 2.47 1.09
C GLU A 172 8.43 2.15 0.74
N VAL A 173 8.85 0.90 0.96
CA VAL A 173 10.19 0.45 0.60
C VAL A 173 10.26 0.10 -0.89
N ASP A 174 11.09 0.80 -1.66
CA ASP A 174 11.43 0.44 -3.04
C ASP A 174 12.64 -0.51 -3.05
N GLN A 175 12.40 -1.75 -3.48
CA GLN A 175 13.42 -2.79 -3.68
C GLN A 175 13.62 -3.14 -5.16
N HIS A 176 12.97 -2.40 -6.06
CA HIS A 176 12.98 -2.67 -7.51
C HIS A 176 14.01 -1.83 -8.26
N ARG A 177 14.38 -0.66 -7.71
CA ARG A 177 15.48 0.15 -8.28
C ARG A 177 16.85 -0.49 -8.02
N PRO A 178 17.84 -0.28 -8.90
CA PRO A 178 19.22 -0.71 -8.63
C PRO A 178 19.77 -0.04 -7.36
N GLY A 179 20.46 -0.84 -6.52
CA GLY A 179 21.08 -0.37 -5.28
C GLY A 179 20.42 -0.95 -4.02
N PRO A 180 20.78 -0.43 -2.83
CA PRO A 180 20.13 -0.82 -1.59
C PRO A 180 18.66 -0.37 -1.56
N PRO A 181 17.79 -1.04 -0.78
CA PRO A 181 16.41 -0.61 -0.59
C PRO A 181 16.31 0.85 -0.15
N VAL A 182 15.34 1.58 -0.69
CA VAL A 182 15.11 3.00 -0.37
C VAL A 182 13.70 3.18 0.19
N SER A 183 13.59 3.87 1.32
CA SER A 183 12.30 4.30 1.87
C SER A 183 11.83 5.54 1.10
N CYS A 184 10.70 5.40 0.39
CA CYS A 184 10.13 6.44 -0.46
C CYS A 184 8.84 6.98 0.17
N PRO A 185 8.56 8.29 0.13
CA PRO A 185 7.31 8.83 0.67
C PRO A 185 6.08 8.24 -0.02
N LEU A 186 5.09 7.84 0.76
CA LEU A 186 3.83 7.27 0.32
C LEU A 186 2.68 8.16 0.83
N LEU A 187 1.74 8.45 -0.07
CA LEU A 187 0.45 9.03 0.23
C LEU A 187 -0.63 8.01 -0.08
N ILE A 188 -1.43 7.66 0.93
CA ILE A 188 -2.60 6.80 0.80
C ILE A 188 -3.83 7.70 0.88
N ALA A 189 -4.37 8.08 -0.27
CA ALA A 189 -5.62 8.82 -0.34
C ALA A 189 -6.80 7.87 -0.07
N LEU A 190 -7.68 8.23 0.85
CA LEU A 190 -8.76 7.35 1.35
C LEU A 190 -10.12 7.67 0.74
N ASN A 191 -10.27 8.86 0.15
CA ASN A 191 -11.51 9.34 -0.47
C ASN A 191 -11.24 10.44 -1.51
N ALA A 192 -12.27 10.84 -2.25
CA ALA A 192 -12.18 11.83 -3.33
C ALA A 192 -11.86 13.26 -2.86
N LYS A 193 -12.10 13.60 -1.58
CA LYS A 193 -11.76 14.90 -1.01
C LYS A 193 -10.24 15.07 -0.87
N ALA A 194 -9.50 13.96 -0.78
CA ALA A 194 -8.07 13.98 -0.52
C ALA A 194 -7.24 14.74 -1.58
N LEU A 195 -7.65 14.69 -2.85
CA LEU A 195 -6.77 15.03 -3.97
C LEU A 195 -7.39 16.09 -4.89
N THR A 196 -6.52 16.90 -5.49
CA THR A 196 -6.88 17.64 -6.70
C THR A 196 -7.11 16.67 -7.88
N PRO A 197 -7.86 17.09 -8.92
CA PRO A 197 -8.05 16.27 -10.12
C PRO A 197 -6.72 15.81 -10.75
N PRO A 198 -6.67 14.62 -11.36
CA PRO A 198 -5.43 14.06 -11.93
C PRO A 198 -4.89 14.92 -13.08
N ARG A 199 -3.62 15.31 -12.99
CA ARG A 199 -2.90 16.01 -14.05
C ARG A 199 -1.97 15.04 -14.79
N TRP A 200 -2.34 14.67 -16.01
CA TRP A 200 -1.51 13.78 -16.84
C TRP A 200 -0.20 14.44 -17.27
N ILE A 201 0.92 13.75 -17.03
CA ILE A 201 2.25 14.24 -17.41
C ILE A 201 2.54 13.72 -18.82
N SER A 202 2.47 14.61 -19.81
CA SER A 202 2.86 14.30 -21.18
C SER A 202 4.37 14.13 -21.30
N GLY A 203 4.83 13.01 -21.90
CA GLY A 203 6.23 12.79 -22.24
C GLY A 203 6.96 11.78 -21.35
N SER A 204 6.87 10.51 -21.73
CA SER A 204 8.03 9.62 -21.87
C SER A 204 7.55 8.32 -22.51
N GLY A 205 7.10 8.41 -23.77
CA GLY A 205 7.31 7.26 -24.65
C GLY A 205 8.81 7.02 -24.68
N ARG A 206 9.23 5.77 -24.46
CA ARG A 206 10.58 5.35 -24.82
C ARG A 206 10.78 5.78 -26.28
N ARG A 207 11.72 6.69 -26.53
CA ARG A 207 12.49 6.63 -27.76
C ARG A 207 13.44 5.45 -27.64
#